data_AF-A0A120G908-F1
#
_entry.id   AF-A0A120G908-F1
#
_cell.length_a   1.000
_cell.length_b   1.000
_cell.length_c   1.000
_cell.angle_alpha   90.00
_cell.angle_beta   90.00
_cell.angle_gamma   90.00
#
_symmetry.space_group_name_H-M   'P 1'
#
loop_
_entity.id
_entity.type
_entity.pdbx_description
1 polymer ?
#
loop_
_entity_poly.entity_id
_entity_poly.type
_entity_poly.pdbx_seq_one_letter_code
_entity_poly.pdbx_strand_id
1 'polypeptide(L)'
;MVYGQRKETHTGRRSTTLRAASAECSGVRLRVVLTECKIAPMDFALFLKISPQRLTNWFSRGIPHSQLDKVARLLSVNAQWLETGAGKKFPATSE
;
A
#
# COMPACT_ATOMS: atom_id res chain seq x y z
N MET A 1 -29.52 28.56 -25.77
CA MET A 1 -28.09 28.75 -25.44
C MET A 1 -27.68 27.64 -24.49
N VAL A 2 -27.17 26.53 -25.02
CA VAL A 2 -26.69 25.39 -24.22
C VAL A 2 -25.17 25.48 -24.19
N TYR A 3 -24.60 25.63 -23.01
CA TYR A 3 -23.16 25.69 -22.82
C TYR A 3 -22.54 24.35 -23.20
N GLY A 4 -21.66 24.38 -24.21
CA GLY A 4 -20.92 23.23 -24.70
C GLY A 4 -20.05 22.63 -23.59
N GLN A 5 -20.28 21.35 -23.34
CA GLN A 5 -19.46 20.50 -22.50
C GLN A 5 -18.00 20.52 -22.97
N ARG A 6 -17.11 20.85 -22.03
CA ARG A 6 -15.66 20.87 -22.21
C ARG A 6 -15.15 19.45 -22.48
N LYS A 7 -14.33 19.33 -23.52
CA LYS A 7 -13.49 18.16 -23.78
C LYS A 7 -12.40 18.10 -22.71
N GLU A 8 -12.44 17.11 -21.84
CA GLU A 8 -11.34 16.82 -20.92
C GLU A 8 -10.36 15.85 -21.60
N THR A 9 -9.13 16.33 -21.70
CA THR A 9 -8.02 15.73 -22.42
C THR A 9 -7.48 14.51 -21.70
N HIS A 10 -7.31 13.45 -22.47
CA HIS A 10 -6.62 12.22 -22.12
C HIS A 10 -5.22 12.51 -21.57
N THR A 11 -4.98 12.16 -20.31
CA THR A 11 -3.62 11.97 -19.79
C THR A 11 -3.61 10.80 -18.82
N GLY A 12 -2.85 9.75 -19.16
CA GLY A 12 -2.25 8.85 -18.18
C GLY A 12 -3.13 7.72 -17.60
N ARG A 13 -3.23 6.62 -18.36
CA ARG A 13 -3.21 5.23 -17.88
C ARG A 13 -4.00 4.94 -16.59
N ARG A 14 -5.33 4.90 -16.70
CA ARG A 14 -6.20 4.16 -15.78
C ARG A 14 -5.97 2.66 -16.00
N SER A 15 -4.93 2.09 -15.37
CA SER A 15 -4.81 0.63 -15.24
C SER A 15 -5.65 0.17 -14.07
N THR A 16 -6.96 0.14 -14.33
CA THR A 16 -7.97 -0.52 -13.52
C THR A 16 -7.78 -2.03 -13.64
N THR A 17 -6.93 -2.60 -12.79
CA THR A 17 -7.08 -4.00 -12.38
C THR A 17 -6.90 -4.06 -10.87
N LEU A 18 -7.95 -3.65 -10.14
CA LEU A 18 -8.28 -4.31 -8.87
C LEU A 18 -8.60 -5.76 -9.23
N ARG A 19 -7.57 -6.56 -9.57
CA ARG A 19 -7.69 -8.00 -9.51
C ARG A 19 -8.02 -8.29 -8.06
N ALA A 20 -9.08 -9.05 -7.85
CA ALA A 20 -9.39 -9.73 -6.60
C ALA A 20 -8.27 -10.73 -6.25
N ALA A 21 -7.06 -10.20 -6.04
CA ALA A 21 -5.92 -10.94 -5.54
C ALA A 21 -6.16 -11.03 -4.05
N SER A 22 -6.81 -12.15 -3.68
CA SER A 22 -6.85 -12.79 -2.37
C SER A 22 -6.66 -11.85 -1.18
N ALA A 23 -7.69 -11.75 -0.35
CA ALA A 23 -7.70 -11.03 0.94
C ALA A 23 -6.60 -11.49 1.94
N GLU A 24 -5.67 -12.34 1.51
CA GLU A 24 -4.75 -13.10 2.33
C GLU A 24 -3.28 -12.65 2.17
N CYS A 25 -2.94 -11.82 1.17
CA CYS A 25 -1.54 -11.37 0.95
C CYS A 25 -1.16 -10.11 1.77
N SER A 26 0.09 -10.05 2.24
CA SER A 26 0.65 -8.95 3.05
C SER A 26 0.54 -7.56 2.41
N GLY A 27 0.44 -7.50 1.08
CA GLY A 27 0.22 -6.27 0.32
C GLY A 27 -1.12 -5.59 0.60
N VAL A 28 -2.19 -6.34 0.83
CA VAL A 28 -3.52 -5.77 1.14
C VAL A 28 -3.47 -5.07 2.50
N ARG A 29 -2.87 -5.74 3.50
CA ARG A 29 -2.67 -5.19 4.85
C ARG A 29 -1.81 -3.93 4.82
N LEU A 30 -0.74 -3.91 4.03
CA LEU A 30 0.07 -2.70 3.83
C LEU A 30 -0.79 -1.53 3.36
N ARG A 31 -1.64 -1.74 2.35
CA ARG A 31 -2.51 -0.69 1.83
C ARG A 31 -3.46 -0.16 2.91
N VAL A 32 -4.05 -1.06 3.71
CA VAL A 32 -4.91 -0.66 4.84
C VAL A 32 -4.14 0.21 5.82
N VAL A 33 -2.93 -0.18 6.23
CA VAL A 33 -2.12 0.64 7.16
C VAL A 33 -1.81 2.01 6.58
N LEU A 34 -1.41 2.08 5.30
CA LEU A 34 -1.14 3.36 4.65
C LEU A 34 -2.38 4.27 4.60
N THR A 35 -3.56 3.71 4.33
CA THR A 35 -4.83 4.46 4.34
C THR A 35 -5.17 4.96 5.74
N GLU A 36 -5.05 4.12 6.77
CA GLU A 36 -5.29 4.50 8.17
C GLU A 36 -4.35 5.61 8.64
N CYS A 37 -3.08 5.53 8.25
CA CYS A 37 -2.08 6.55 8.55
C CYS A 37 -2.18 7.78 7.63
N LYS A 38 -3.09 7.81 6.66
CA LYS A 38 -3.23 8.86 5.63
C LYS A 38 -1.94 9.12 4.85
N ILE A 39 -1.13 8.08 4.65
CA ILE A 39 0.13 8.14 3.91
C ILE A 39 -0.17 7.84 2.44
N ALA A 40 0.23 8.75 1.55
CA ALA A 40 0.13 8.49 0.12
C ALA A 40 1.13 7.37 -0.26
N PRO A 41 0.72 6.37 -1.06
CA PRO A 41 1.61 5.29 -1.49
C PRO A 41 2.85 5.81 -2.24
N MET A 42 2.73 6.92 -2.97
CA MET A 42 3.84 7.53 -3.68
C MET A 42 4.89 8.09 -2.71
N ASP A 43 4.46 8.82 -1.68
CA ASP A 43 5.35 9.35 -0.65
C ASP A 43 6.01 8.21 0.14
N PHE A 44 5.27 7.14 0.41
CA PHE A 44 5.82 5.94 1.05
C PHE A 44 6.91 5.27 0.20
N ALA A 45 6.70 5.17 -1.12
CA ALA A 45 7.70 4.63 -2.04
C ALA A 45 8.97 5.50 -2.06
N LEU A 46 8.81 6.83 -2.08
CA LEU A 46 9.92 7.79 -2.01
C LEU A 46 10.70 7.66 -0.71
N PHE A 47 9.99 7.57 0.42
CA PHE A 47 10.58 7.41 1.75
C PHE A 47 11.38 6.10 1.87
N LEU A 48 10.86 5.01 1.29
CA LEU A 48 11.56 3.73 1.20
C LEU A 48 12.67 3.69 0.15
N LYS A 49 12.83 4.75 -0.67
CA LYS A 49 13.74 4.81 -1.83
C LYS A 49 13.51 3.65 -2.81
N ILE A 50 12.24 3.29 -3.04
CA ILE A 50 11.84 2.27 -4.01
C ILE A 50 11.02 2.90 -5.14
N SER A 51 11.06 2.29 -6.31
CA SER A 51 10.21 2.73 -7.43
C SER A 51 8.73 2.48 -7.12
N PRO A 52 7.79 3.36 -7.52
CA PRO A 52 6.36 3.14 -7.37
C PRO A 52 5.87 1.81 -7.96
N GLN A 53 6.48 1.36 -9.07
CA GLN A 53 6.24 0.04 -9.65
C GLN A 53 6.52 -1.11 -8.67
N ARG A 54 7.60 -1.01 -7.88
CA ARG A 54 7.96 -2.01 -6.87
C ARG A 54 6.92 -2.05 -5.75
N LEU A 55 6.43 -0.90 -5.31
CA LEU A 55 5.34 -0.83 -4.33
C LEU A 55 4.04 -1.43 -4.88
N THR A 56 3.69 -1.16 -6.14
CA THR A 56 2.55 -1.80 -6.83
C THR A 56 2.68 -3.31 -6.88
N ASN A 57 3.89 -3.83 -7.13
CA ASN A 57 4.17 -5.26 -7.09
C ASN A 57 3.95 -5.83 -5.68
N TRP A 58 4.36 -5.12 -4.62
CA TRP A 58 4.11 -5.56 -3.24
C TRP A 58 2.62 -5.62 -2.92
N PHE A 59 1.82 -4.68 -3.40
CA PHE A 59 0.37 -4.71 -3.20
C PHE A 59 -0.28 -5.96 -3.81
N SER A 60 0.27 -6.47 -4.90
CA SER A 60 -0.32 -7.62 -5.63
C SER A 60 0.29 -8.97 -5.24
N ARG A 61 1.59 -9.00 -4.90
CA ARG A 61 2.35 -10.23 -4.67
C ARG A 61 2.75 -10.45 -3.20
N GLY A 62 2.59 -9.43 -2.35
CA GLY A 62 3.11 -9.42 -0.99
C GLY A 62 4.47 -8.73 -0.89
N ILE A 63 4.81 -8.33 0.33
CA ILE A 63 6.08 -7.70 0.68
C ILE A 63 7.13 -8.81 0.84
N PRO A 64 8.33 -8.68 0.24
CA PRO A 64 9.41 -9.62 0.47
C PRO A 64 9.87 -9.58 1.94
N HIS A 65 10.19 -10.74 2.51
CA HIS A 65 10.56 -10.89 3.93
C HIS A 65 11.72 -9.97 4.35
N SER A 66 12.69 -9.73 3.44
CA SER A 66 13.82 -8.81 3.66
C SER A 66 13.42 -7.34 3.84
N GLN A 67 12.26 -6.92 3.33
CA GLN A 67 11.74 -5.57 3.52
C GLN A 67 10.55 -5.50 4.47
N LEU A 68 9.94 -6.64 4.76
CA LEU A 68 8.76 -6.72 5.61
C LEU A 68 9.03 -6.18 7.01
N ASP A 69 10.13 -6.59 7.63
CA ASP A 69 10.57 -6.10 8.94
C ASP A 69 10.88 -4.59 8.94
N LYS A 70 11.53 -4.09 7.87
CA LYS A 70 11.76 -2.64 7.69
C LYS A 70 10.45 -1.87 7.57
N VAL A 71 9.51 -2.33 6.75
CA VAL A 71 8.20 -1.71 6.56
C VAL A 71 7.40 -1.73 7.86
N ALA A 72 7.43 -2.85 8.58
CA ALA A 72 6.76 -3.02 9.86
C ALA A 72 7.25 -2.00 10.89
N ARG A 73 8.57 -1.83 11.04
CA ARG A 73 9.16 -0.80 11.90
C ARG A 73 8.76 0.61 11.51
N LEU A 74 8.74 0.93 10.22
CA LEU A 74 8.40 2.28 9.75
C LEU A 74 6.94 2.65 10.03
N LEU A 75 6.05 1.68 9.94
CA LEU A 75 4.62 1.88 10.21
C LEU A 75 4.27 1.63 11.68
N SER A 76 5.26 1.30 12.52
CA SER A 76 5.09 0.88 13.91
C SER A 76 4.05 -0.25 14.06
N VAL A 77 4.02 -1.18 13.10
CA VAL A 77 3.15 -2.37 13.12
C VAL A 77 3.96 -3.63 13.33
N ASN A 78 3.29 -4.70 13.77
CA ASN A 78 3.93 -5.99 13.94
C ASN A 78 4.22 -6.65 12.57
N ALA A 79 5.46 -7.10 12.36
CA ALA A 79 5.89 -7.79 11.16
C ALA A 79 5.08 -9.06 10.88
N GLN A 80 4.87 -9.90 11.90
CA GLN A 80 4.06 -11.11 11.78
C GLN A 80 2.62 -10.78 11.37
N TRP A 81 2.01 -9.74 11.96
CA TRP A 81 0.68 -9.30 11.56
C TRP A 81 0.65 -8.80 10.10
N LEU A 82 1.67 -8.05 9.68
CA LEU A 82 1.75 -7.57 8.31
C LEU A 82 1.91 -8.74 7.32
N GLU A 83 2.69 -9.75 7.68
CA GLU A 83 2.94 -10.94 6.87
C GLU A 83 1.71 -11.85 6.76
N THR A 84 1.21 -12.35 7.88
CA THR A 84 0.19 -13.41 7.91
C THR A 84 -1.19 -12.91 8.32
N GLY A 85 -1.29 -11.69 8.85
CA GLY A 85 -2.51 -11.18 9.49
C GLY A 85 -2.71 -11.72 10.91
N ALA A 86 -1.81 -12.59 11.40
CA ALA A 86 -1.94 -13.20 12.72
C ALA A 86 -1.38 -12.31 13.83
N GLY A 87 -2.11 -12.21 14.93
CA GLY A 87 -1.71 -11.47 16.13
C GLY A 87 -2.18 -10.01 16.16
N LYS A 88 -1.57 -9.20 17.03
CA LYS A 88 -1.92 -7.80 17.21
C LYS A 88 -1.24 -6.92 16.15
N LYS A 89 -2.01 -6.03 15.52
CA LYS A 89 -1.53 -5.07 14.51
C LYS A 89 -0.43 -4.16 15.04
N PHE A 90 -0.62 -3.63 16.24
CA PHE A 90 0.35 -2.80 16.93
C PHE A 90 0.94 -3.62 18.08
N PRO A 91 2.27 -3.70 18.22
CA PRO A 91 2.84 -4.14 19.48
C PRO A 91 2.31 -3.22 20.57
N ALA A 92 1.83 -3.78 21.69
CA ALA A 92 1.44 -2.94 22.82
C ALA A 92 2.70 -2.19 23.25
N THR A 93 2.76 -0.89 22.97
CA THR A 93 3.77 0.00 23.49
C THR A 93 3.61 -0.06 25.01
N SER A 94 4.40 -0.90 25.66
CA SER A 94 4.53 -0.91 27.11
C SER A 94 5.79 -0.12 27.41
N GLU A 95 5.68 1.20 27.32
CA GLU A 95 6.54 2.17 28.00
C GLU A 95 5.80 3.49 28.17
#